data_AF-A0A0C3LAM2-F1
#
_entry.id   AF-A0A0C3LAM2-F1
#
_cell.length_a   1.000
_cell.length_b   1.000
_cell.length_c   1.000
_cell.angle_alpha   90.00
_cell.angle_beta   90.00
_cell.angle_gamma   90.00
#
_symmetry.space_group_name_H-M   'P 1'
#
loop_
_entity.id
_entity.type
_entity.pdbx_description
1 polymer ?
#
loop_
_entity_poly.entity_id
_entity_poly.type
_entity_poly.pdbx_seq_one_letter_code
_entity_poly.pdbx_strand_id
1 'polypeptide(L)'
;RWAAPEVAMGEPQNLASDIWAAGWVCWEVMTNKVPFPELNSEGAIVLKVVEGQVPIAREDTQLSQIVRLCSLMTDCWAFDPQDRPNI
;
A
#
# COMPACT_ATOMS: atom_id res chain seq x y z
N ARG A 1 0.56 -8.54 -4.81
CA ARG A 1 -0.43 -7.46 -4.55
C ARG A 1 0.05 -6.51 -3.47
N TRP A 2 0.54 -7.03 -2.33
CA TRP A 2 1.08 -6.23 -1.23
C TRP A 2 2.56 -5.86 -1.37
N ALA A 3 3.26 -6.37 -2.39
CA ALA A 3 4.67 -6.07 -2.60
C ALA A 3 4.88 -4.58 -2.87
N ALA A 4 5.97 -4.03 -2.33
CA ALA A 4 6.38 -2.66 -2.58
C ALA A 4 6.88 -2.47 -4.03
N PRO A 5 6.86 -1.24 -4.58
CA PRO A 5 7.31 -0.97 -5.95
C PRO A 5 8.72 -1.47 -6.23
N GLU A 6 9.66 -1.24 -5.32
CA GLU A 6 11.05 -1.66 -5.44
C GLU A 6 11.19 -3.19 -5.47
N VAL A 7 10.43 -3.90 -4.64
CA VAL A 7 10.42 -5.37 -4.62
C VAL A 7 9.77 -5.94 -5.88
N ALA A 8 8.71 -5.29 -6.38
CA ALA A 8 8.08 -5.66 -7.65
C ALA A 8 9.01 -5.45 -8.86
N MET A 9 9.98 -4.53 -8.74
CA MET A 9 11.04 -4.30 -9.73
C MET A 9 12.27 -5.20 -9.55
N GLY A 10 12.26 -6.10 -8.56
CA GLY A 10 13.29 -7.11 -8.34
C GLY A 10 14.31 -6.78 -7.25
N GLU A 11 14.11 -5.71 -6.48
CA GLU A 11 14.95 -5.44 -5.30
C GLU A 11 14.65 -6.43 -4.15
N PRO A 12 15.63 -6.73 -3.30
CA PRO A 12 15.42 -7.58 -2.14
C PRO A 12 14.47 -6.93 -1.12
N GLN A 13 13.72 -7.77 -0.43
CA GLN A 13 12.87 -7.33 0.68
C GLN A 13 13.71 -6.76 1.82
N ASN A 14 13.20 -5.70 2.43
CA ASN A 14 13.76 -5.01 3.58
C ASN A 14 12.63 -4.45 4.47
N LEU A 15 13.00 -3.80 5.57
CA LEU A 15 12.04 -3.18 6.49
C LEU A 15 11.08 -2.21 5.79
N ALA A 16 11.57 -1.37 4.89
CA ALA A 16 10.72 -0.42 4.16
C ALA A 16 9.68 -1.12 3.28
N SER A 17 10.03 -2.26 2.68
CA SER A 17 9.09 -3.08 1.91
C SER A 17 8.04 -3.76 2.79
N ASP A 18 8.39 -4.14 4.03
CA ASP A 18 7.44 -4.67 5.01
C ASP A 18 6.46 -3.59 5.49
N ILE A 19 6.94 -2.36 5.68
CA ILE A 19 6.10 -1.20 6.05
C ILE A 19 5.07 -0.91 4.96
N TRP A 20 5.47 -0.96 3.69
CA TRP A 20 4.54 -0.83 2.56
C TRP A 20 3.45 -1.90 2.60
N ALA A 21 3.85 -3.16 2.78
CA ALA A 21 2.91 -4.29 2.86
C ALA A 21 1.96 -4.14 4.06
N ALA A 22 2.45 -3.65 5.20
CA ALA A 22 1.64 -3.37 6.38
C ALA A 22 0.55 -2.32 6.11
N GLY A 23 0.85 -1.27 5.34
CA GLY A 23 -0.17 -0.29 4.91
C GLY A 23 -1.32 -0.96 4.16
N TRP A 24 -1.02 -1.88 3.24
CA TRP A 24 -2.03 -2.66 2.53
C TRP A 24 -2.81 -3.62 3.44
N VAL A 25 -2.15 -4.26 4.41
CA VAL A 25 -2.83 -5.11 5.39
C VAL A 25 -3.81 -4.29 6.24
N CYS A 26 -3.42 -3.10 6.69
CA CYS A 26 -4.32 -2.19 7.41
C CYS A 26 -5.53 -1.82 6.55
N TRP A 27 -5.31 -1.47 5.29
CA TRP A 27 -6.39 -1.14 4.36
C TRP A 27 -7.34 -2.33 4.12
N GLU A 28 -6.80 -3.54 3.98
CA GLU A 28 -7.57 -4.76 3.79
C GLU A 28 -8.44 -5.06 5.01
N VAL A 29 -7.89 -4.95 6.22
CA VAL A 29 -8.65 -5.12 7.48
C VAL A 29 -9.79 -4.12 7.58
N MET A 30 -9.53 -2.85 7.21
CA MET A 30 -10.50 -1.78 7.34
C MET A 30 -11.59 -1.80 6.28
N THR A 31 -11.32 -2.33 5.08
CA THR A 31 -12.28 -2.32 3.96
C THR A 31 -12.88 -3.69 3.69
N ASN A 32 -12.31 -4.75 4.26
CA ASN A 32 -12.59 -6.15 3.98
C ASN A 32 -12.46 -6.50 2.48
N LYS A 33 -11.50 -5.86 1.81
CA LYS A 33 -11.21 -6.03 0.37
C LYS A 33 -9.72 -6.30 0.18
N VAL A 34 -9.39 -7.10 -0.82
CA VAL A 34 -7.99 -7.28 -1.25
C VAL A 34 -7.52 -6.08 -2.08
N PRO A 35 -6.21 -5.77 -2.14
CA PRO A 35 -5.68 -4.72 -3.02
C PRO A 35 -6.06 -4.95 -4.49
N PHE A 36 -6.58 -3.90 -5.15
CA PHE A 36 -7.05 -3.92 -6.55
C PHE A 36 -8.03 -5.08 -6.84
N PRO A 37 -9.18 -5.14 -6.16
CA PRO A 37 -10.11 -6.27 -6.27
C PRO A 37 -10.69 -6.45 -7.68
N GLU A 38 -10.68 -5.40 -8.50
CA GLU A 38 -11.12 -5.40 -9.90
C GLU A 38 -10.10 -6.01 -10.87
N LEU A 39 -8.84 -6.15 -10.47
CA LEU A 39 -7.77 -6.68 -11.30
C LEU A 39 -7.50 -8.15 -10.97
N ASN A 40 -7.49 -9.01 -11.99
CA ASN A 40 -7.13 -10.43 -11.86
C ASN A 40 -5.73 -10.77 -12.40
N SER A 41 -5.15 -9.90 -13.22
CA SER A 41 -3.82 -10.09 -13.79
C SER A 41 -2.74 -9.60 -12.83
N GLU A 42 -1.82 -10.48 -12.46
CA GLU A 42 -0.66 -10.12 -11.62
C GLU A 42 0.18 -9.00 -12.26
N GLY A 43 0.40 -9.08 -13.58
CA GLY A 43 1.14 -8.05 -14.32
C GLY A 43 0.45 -6.69 -14.31
N ALA A 44 -0.89 -6.66 -14.38
CA ALA A 44 -1.64 -5.40 -14.28
C ALA A 44 -1.52 -4.78 -12.87
N ILE A 45 -1.49 -5.61 -11.84
CA ILE A 45 -1.32 -5.14 -10.45
C ILE A 45 0.10 -4.64 -10.22
N VAL A 46 1.10 -5.37 -10.72
CA VAL A 46 2.49 -4.91 -10.70
C VAL A 46 2.61 -3.55 -11.37
N LEU A 47 2.00 -3.37 -12.55
CA LEU A 47 2.00 -2.08 -13.25
C LEU A 47 1.40 -0.96 -12.40
N LYS A 48 0.24 -1.17 -11.78
CA LYS A 48 -0.37 -0.19 -10.86
C LYS A 48 0.54 0.19 -9.71
N VAL A 49 1.18 -0.80 -9.09
CA VAL A 49 2.08 -0.61 -7.95
C VAL A 49 3.33 0.18 -8.36
N VAL A 50 3.98 -0.18 -9.47
CA VAL A 50 5.20 0.52 -9.93
C VAL A 50 4.91 1.94 -10.45
N GLU A 51 3.67 2.21 -10.88
CA GLU A 51 3.18 3.56 -11.19
C GLU A 51 2.81 4.37 -9.92
N GLY A 52 2.93 3.78 -8.73
CA GLY A 52 2.60 4.45 -7.46
C GLY A 52 1.10 4.63 -7.26
N GLN A 53 0.26 3.86 -7.94
CA GLN A 53 -1.19 3.95 -7.78
C GLN A 53 -1.61 3.22 -6.50
N VAL A 54 -2.01 3.97 -5.47
CA VAL A 54 -2.56 3.46 -4.21
C VAL A 54 -3.89 4.17 -3.93
N PRO A 55 -4.83 3.55 -3.19
CA PRO A 55 -6.10 4.19 -2.86
C PRO A 55 -5.88 5.41 -1.97
N ILE A 56 -6.68 6.45 -2.18
CA ILE A 56 -6.71 7.62 -1.31
C ILE A 56 -7.47 7.22 -0.05
N ALA A 57 -6.75 6.91 1.04
CA ALA A 57 -7.35 6.37 2.27
C ALA A 57 -8.50 7.24 2.83
N ARG A 58 -8.44 8.56 2.62
CA ARG A 58 -9.46 9.51 3.11
C ARG A 58 -10.77 9.48 2.32
N GLU A 59 -10.79 8.94 1.11
CA GLU A 59 -12.00 8.86 0.29
C GLU A 59 -12.87 7.65 0.63
N ASP A 60 -12.33 6.69 1.39
CA ASP A 60 -13.09 5.55 1.89
C ASP A 60 -13.85 5.94 3.18
N THR A 61 -15.15 5.64 3.21
CA THR A 61 -16.05 6.00 4.31
C THR A 61 -15.75 5.28 5.62
N GLN A 62 -15.15 4.09 5.58
CA GLN A 62 -14.76 3.35 6.79
C GLN A 62 -13.44 3.90 7.33
N LEU A 63 -12.50 4.23 6.44
CA LEU A 63 -11.19 4.75 6.80
C LEU A 63 -11.22 6.20 7.29
N SER A 64 -12.02 7.06 6.65
CA SER A 64 -12.13 8.49 7.00
C SER A 64 -12.55 8.75 8.45
N GLN A 65 -13.16 7.77 9.12
CA GLN A 65 -13.50 7.82 10.55
C GLN A 65 -12.26 7.78 11.45
N ILE A 66 -11.14 7.21 10.97
CA ILE A 66 -9.89 7.04 11.72
C ILE A 66 -8.77 7.81 11.00
N VAL A 67 -8.83 9.14 11.07
CA VAL A 67 -7.90 10.06 10.38
C VAL A 67 -6.43 9.73 10.62
N ARG A 68 -6.05 9.36 11.87
CA ARG A 68 -4.67 8.98 12.20
C ARG A 68 -4.21 7.72 11.46
N LEU A 69 -5.09 6.72 11.34
CA LEU A 69 -4.79 5.49 10.61
C LEU A 69 -4.70 5.76 9.09
N CYS A 70 -5.58 6.60 8.55
CA CYS A 70 -5.48 7.06 7.15
C CYS A 70 -4.14 7.70 6.85
N SER A 71 -3.70 8.62 7.70
CA SER A 71 -2.40 9.27 7.57
C SER A 71 -1.27 8.25 7.63
N LEU A 72 -1.27 7.37 8.64
CA LEU A 72 -0.24 6.34 8.77
C LEU A 72 -0.15 5.42 7.55
N MET A 73 -1.28 4.93 7.02
CA MET A 73 -1.26 4.10 5.80
C MET A 73 -0.74 4.87 4.58
N THR A 74 -1.09 6.16 4.48
CA THR A 74 -0.58 7.03 3.41
C THR A 74 0.95 7.16 3.51
N ASP A 75 1.48 7.33 4.73
CA ASP A 75 2.91 7.39 4.99
C ASP A 75 3.59 6.04 4.67
N CYS A 76 2.97 4.91 5.00
CA CYS A 76 3.46 3.58 4.62
C CYS A 76 3.57 3.39 3.10
N TRP A 77 2.71 4.06 2.33
CA TRP A 77 2.68 4.01 0.86
C TRP A 77 3.48 5.12 0.19
N ALA A 78 4.39 5.79 0.91
CA ALA A 78 5.36 6.66 0.28
C ALA A 78 6.15 5.86 -0.79
N PHE A 79 6.25 6.44 -1.99
CA PHE A 79 6.85 5.75 -3.13
C PHE A 79 8.34 5.51 -2.90
N ASP A 80 9.07 6.55 -2.45
CA ASP A 80 10.45 6.41 -1.98
C ASP A 80 10.47 5.59 -0.66
N PRO A 81 11.18 4.45 -0.61
CA PRO A 81 11.31 3.65 0.61
C PRO A 81 11.86 4.42 1.82
N GLN A 82 12.64 5.48 1.61
CA GLN A 82 13.24 6.28 2.71
C GLN A 82 12.25 7.24 3.36
N ASP A 83 11.16 7.58 2.67
CA ASP A 83 10.11 8.47 3.19
C ASP A 83 9.07 7.72 4.02
N ARG A 84 9.17 6.38 4.08
CA ARG A 84 8.26 5.54 4.87
C ARG A 84 8.59 5.63 6.36
N PRO A 85 7.61 5.45 7.27
CA PRO A 85 7.83 5.46 8.71
C PRO A 85 8.92 4.47 9.15
N ASN A 86 9.79 4.87 10.07
CA ASN A 86 10.69 3.95 10.75
C ASN A 86 10.11 3.49 12.10
N ILE A 87 10.65 2.38 12.63
CA ILE A 87 10.27 1.79 13.92
C ILE A 87 11.45 1.92 14.88
#